data_AF-A0A9N7NZY8-F1
#
_entry.id   AF-A0A9N7NZY8-F1
#
_cell.length_a   1.000
_cell.length_b   1.000
_cell.length_c   1.000
_cell.angle_alpha   90.00
_cell.angle_beta   90.00
_cell.angle_gamma   90.00
#
_symmetry.space_group_name_H-M   'P 1'
#
loop_
_entity.id
_entity.type
_entity.pdbx_description
1 polymer ?
#
loop_
_entity_poly.entity_id
_entity_poly.type
_entity_poly.pdbx_seq_one_letter_code
_entity_poly.pdbx_strand_id
1 'polypeptide(L)'
;WMNINSIESLVERRASKGHVTISELFNQYFALSVPKARYLPVKTTTNLFLLKSDLYTFTDGTLTRNTARENPDDPYVELGPEFEN
;
A
#
# COMPACT_ATOMS: atom_id res chain seq x y z
N TRP A 1 5.10 -7.55 22.73
CA TRP A 1 4.70 -6.62 21.65
C TRP A 1 5.60 -5.41 21.71
N MET A 2 6.27 -5.06 20.61
CA MET A 2 7.13 -3.87 20.53
C MET A 2 6.26 -2.63 20.28
N ASN A 3 6.45 -1.58 21.08
CA ASN A 3 5.79 -0.28 20.89
C ASN A 3 6.45 0.47 19.71
N ILE A 4 5.68 1.27 18.97
CA ILE A 4 6.16 2.08 17.85
C ILE A 4 7.31 3.04 18.25
N ASN A 5 7.26 3.61 19.46
CA ASN A 5 8.33 4.46 19.99
C ASN A 5 9.63 3.66 20.22
N SER A 6 9.52 2.37 20.55
CA SER A 6 10.67 1.48 20.67
C SER A 6 11.31 1.19 19.31
N ILE A 7 10.50 1.07 18.25
CA ILE A 7 10.97 0.89 16.87
C ILE A 7 11.68 2.16 16.39
N GLU A 8 11.09 3.34 16.59
CA GLU A 8 11.72 4.62 16.24
C GLU A 8 13.09 4.78 16.91
N SER A 9 13.17 4.52 18.22
CA SER A 9 14.45 4.60 18.95
C SER A 9 15.50 3.60 18.44
N LEU A 10 15.07 2.41 17.96
CA LEU A 10 15.97 1.38 17.44
C LEU A 10 16.54 1.79 16.08
N VAL A 11 15.68 2.36 15.23
CA VAL A 11 16.04 2.90 13.92
C VAL A 11 17.01 4.08 14.09
N GLU A 12 16.67 5.06 14.93
CA GLU A 12 17.51 6.24 15.18
C GLU A 12 18.88 5.89 15.74
N ARG A 13 18.96 4.98 16.72
CA ARG A 13 20.23 4.54 17.33
C ARG A 13 21.21 3.92 16.33
N ARG A 14 20.69 3.29 15.27
CA ARG A 14 21.51 2.56 14.28
C ARG A 14 21.59 3.25 12.91
N ALA A 15 20.72 4.22 12.63
CA ALA A 15 20.72 5.05 11.42
C ALA A 15 21.90 6.03 11.34
N SER A 16 22.65 6.23 12.42
CA SER A 16 23.95 6.92 12.42
C SER A 16 25.00 6.27 11.50
N LYS A 17 24.71 5.10 10.89
CA LYS A 17 25.58 4.36 9.97
C LYS A 17 25.10 4.29 8.50
N GLY A 18 24.06 5.03 8.10
CA GLY A 18 23.55 5.03 6.71
C GLY A 18 22.28 4.18 6.52
N HIS A 19 22.07 3.60 5.32
CA HIS A 19 20.88 2.78 5.01
C HIS A 19 20.92 1.46 5.78
N VAL A 20 20.04 1.32 6.77
CA VAL A 20 19.90 0.10 7.58
C VAL A 20 18.82 -0.80 6.98
N THR A 21 19.15 -2.07 6.82
CA THR A 21 18.22 -3.11 6.36
C THR A 21 17.47 -3.74 7.54
N ILE A 22 16.27 -4.26 7.31
CA ILE A 22 15.47 -4.94 8.35
C ILE A 22 16.24 -6.10 9.01
N SER A 23 17.09 -6.79 8.24
CA SER A 23 17.95 -7.88 8.74
C SER A 23 18.97 -7.43 9.79
N GLU A 24 19.39 -6.17 9.78
CA GLU A 24 20.33 -5.62 10.76
C GLU A 24 19.64 -5.14 12.05
N LEU A 25 18.30 -5.06 12.03
CA LEU A 25 17.47 -4.60 13.16
C LEU A 25 16.85 -5.75 13.95
N PHE A 26 16.48 -6.85 13.28
CA PHE A 26 15.73 -7.95 13.90
C PHE A 26 16.35 -9.30 13.57
N ASN A 27 16.51 -10.16 14.58
CA ASN A 27 17.05 -11.52 14.40
C ASN A 27 16.08 -12.46 13.68
N GLN A 28 14.76 -12.18 13.75
CA GLN A 28 13.70 -13.00 13.13
C GLN A 28 12.86 -12.11 12.21
N TYR A 29 13.38 -11.85 11.01
CA TYR A 29 12.66 -11.14 9.97
C TYR A 29 12.23 -12.11 8.86
N PHE A 30 11.08 -11.85 8.27
CA PHE A 30 10.61 -12.56 7.08
C PHE A 30 9.66 -11.67 6.28
N ALA A 31 9.62 -11.89 4.97
CA ALA A 31 8.62 -11.28 4.10
C ALA A 31 7.44 -12.26 3.93
N LEU A 32 6.22 -11.71 3.93
CA LEU A 32 5.01 -12.46 3.62
C LEU A 32 4.49 -12.01 2.26
N SER A 33 4.28 -12.96 1.36
CA SER A 33 3.50 -12.72 0.15
C SER A 33 2.04 -12.50 0.53
N VAL A 34 1.45 -11.42 0.03
CA VAL A 34 0.06 -11.04 0.30
C VAL A 34 -0.67 -10.84 -1.02
N PRO A 35 -2.00 -11.07 -1.05
CA PRO A 35 -2.80 -10.73 -2.23
C PRO A 35 -2.69 -9.24 -2.57
N LYS A 36 -2.71 -8.90 -3.87
CA LYS A 36 -2.64 -7.52 -4.38
C LYS A 36 -3.69 -6.61 -3.71
N ALA A 37 -4.87 -7.15 -3.38
CA ALA A 37 -5.94 -6.43 -2.71
C ALA A 37 -5.55 -5.80 -1.36
N ARG A 38 -4.49 -6.28 -0.68
CA ARG A 38 -3.98 -5.68 0.57
C ARG A 38 -3.13 -4.42 0.36
N TYR A 39 -2.82 -4.08 -0.89
CA TYR A 39 -2.03 -2.90 -1.24
C TYR A 39 -2.65 -2.17 -2.43
N LEU A 40 -3.47 -1.16 -2.13
CA LEU A 40 -4.13 -0.30 -3.10
C LEU A 40 -3.61 1.14 -2.94
N PRO A 41 -2.39 1.44 -3.42
CA PRO A 41 -1.82 2.77 -3.28
C PRO A 41 -2.58 3.79 -4.13
N VAL A 42 -2.75 4.99 -3.59
CA VAL A 42 -3.32 6.14 -4.32
C VAL A 42 -2.21 7.16 -4.50
N LYS A 43 -1.54 7.09 -5.65
CA LYS A 43 -0.45 8.01 -6.00
C LYS A 43 -0.87 9.04 -7.04
N THR A 44 -1.81 8.68 -7.90
CA THR A 44 -2.30 9.54 -8.98
C THR A 44 -3.82 9.63 -8.95
N THR A 45 -4.35 10.63 -9.64
CA THR A 45 -5.79 10.80 -9.86
C THR A 45 -6.40 9.60 -10.57
N THR A 46 -5.64 8.91 -11.44
CA THR A 46 -6.06 7.64 -12.04
C THR A 46 -6.34 6.58 -10.97
N ASN A 47 -5.46 6.42 -9.96
CA ASN A 47 -5.72 5.46 -8.89
C ASN A 47 -6.99 5.84 -8.12
N LEU A 48 -7.16 7.12 -7.82
CA LEU A 48 -8.36 7.61 -7.13
C LEU A 48 -9.63 7.34 -7.95
N PHE A 49 -9.60 7.57 -9.25
CA PHE A 49 -10.71 7.32 -10.15
C PHE A 49 -11.13 5.84 -10.13
N LEU A 50 -10.16 4.92 -10.22
CA LEU A 50 -10.44 3.48 -10.15
C LEU A 50 -11.12 3.10 -8.84
N LEU A 51 -10.62 3.57 -7.68
CA LEU A 51 -11.19 3.26 -6.36
C LEU A 51 -12.55 3.92 -6.10
N LYS A 52 -12.87 5.01 -6.80
CA LYS A 52 -14.14 5.74 -6.69
C LYS A 52 -15.21 5.26 -7.67
N SER A 53 -14.82 4.54 -8.73
CA SER A 53 -15.74 3.93 -9.69
C SER A 53 -16.47 2.71 -9.10
N ASP A 54 -17.36 2.12 -9.89
CA ASP A 54 -18.07 0.88 -9.55
C ASP A 54 -17.16 -0.38 -9.53
N LEU A 55 -15.87 -0.22 -9.84
CA LEU A 55 -14.87 -1.27 -9.73
C LEU A 55 -14.62 -1.69 -8.28
N TYR A 56 -14.86 -0.79 -7.34
CA TYR A 56 -14.73 -1.03 -5.91
C TYR A 56 -15.97 -0.53 -5.15
N THR A 57 -16.37 -1.27 -4.12
CA THR A 57 -17.42 -0.89 -3.18
C THR A 57 -16.78 -0.63 -1.82
N PHE A 58 -17.17 0.48 -1.19
CA PHE A 58 -16.76 0.81 0.17
C PHE A 58 -17.88 0.47 1.16
N THR A 59 -17.66 -0.54 2.00
CA THR A 59 -18.62 -1.00 3.02
C THR A 59 -17.88 -1.13 4.34
N ASP A 60 -18.40 -0.51 5.40
CA ASP A 60 -17.88 -0.60 6.77
C ASP A 60 -16.37 -0.37 6.90
N GLY A 61 -15.85 0.67 6.24
CA GLY A 61 -14.42 1.01 6.30
C GLY A 61 -13.53 0.15 5.40
N THR A 62 -14.09 -0.80 4.67
CA THR A 62 -13.36 -1.73 3.81
C THR A 62 -13.68 -1.49 2.34
N LEU A 63 -12.63 -1.39 1.52
CA LEU A 63 -12.76 -1.33 0.07
C LEU A 63 -12.67 -2.74 -0.52
N THR A 64 -13.72 -3.17 -1.22
CA THR A 64 -13.80 -4.51 -1.83
C THR A 64 -13.98 -4.38 -3.33
N ARG A 65 -13.23 -5.15 -4.12
CA ARG A 65 -13.42 -5.18 -5.58
C ARG A 65 -14.80 -5.76 -5.92
N ASN A 66 -15.49 -5.14 -6.86
CA ASN A 66 -16.81 -5.57 -7.30
C ASN A 66 -16.74 -6.94 -7.97
N THR A 67 -17.45 -7.92 -7.41
CA THR A 67 -17.49 -9.31 -7.89
C THR A 67 -18.25 -9.48 -9.20
N ALA A 68 -19.04 -8.48 -9.62
CA ALA A 68 -19.70 -8.48 -10.92
C ALA A 68 -18.72 -8.21 -12.09
N ARG A 69 -17.47 -7.81 -11.80
CA ARG A 69 -16.43 -7.64 -12.82
C ARG A 69 -15.75 -8.99 -13.09
N GLU A 70 -16.01 -9.56 -14.27
CA GLU A 70 -15.42 -10.84 -14.70
C GLU A 70 -13.89 -10.78 -14.83
N ASN A 71 -13.35 -9.63 -15.25
CA ASN A 71 -11.91 -9.43 -15.35
C ASN A 71 -11.31 -9.03 -13.97
N PRO A 72 -10.40 -9.85 -13.41
CA PRO A 72 -9.73 -9.53 -12.14
C PRO A 72 -8.74 -8.36 -12.26
N ASP A 73 -8.27 -8.02 -13.47
CA ASP A 73 -7.30 -6.94 -13.69
C ASP A 73 -7.94 -5.56 -13.73
N ASP A 74 -7.23 -4.55 -13.23
CA ASP A 74 -7.68 -3.16 -13.33
C ASP A 74 -7.67 -2.72 -14.80
N PRO A 75 -8.71 -1.98 -15.26
CA PRO A 75 -8.69 -1.42 -16.60
C PRO A 75 -7.55 -0.40 -16.74
N TYR A 76 -6.96 -0.32 -17.93
CA TYR A 76 -6.00 0.73 -18.26
C TYR A 76 -6.75 2.06 -18.41
N VAL A 77 -6.36 3.05 -17.62
CA VAL A 77 -6.93 4.41 -17.65
C VAL A 77 -5.78 5.41 -17.64
N GLU A 78 -5.78 6.30 -18.61
CA GLU A 78 -4.84 7.41 -18.73
C GLU A 78 -5.65 8.70 -18.74
N LEU A 79 -5.40 9.55 -17.75
CA LEU A 79 -6.08 10.83 -17.61
C LEU A 79 -5.17 11.91 -18.21
N GLY A 80 -5.80 12.92 -18.82
CA GLY A 80 -5.07 14.08 -19.36
C GLY A 80 -4.36 14.88 -18.26
N PRO A 81 -3.43 15.78 -18.66
CA PRO A 81 -2.65 16.58 -17.73
C PRO A 81 -3.52 17.49 -16.84
N GLU A 82 -4.76 17.79 -17.24
CA GLU A 82 -5.73 18.53 -16.44
C GLU A 82 -6.11 17.80 -15.13
N PHE A 83 -5.81 16.51 -15.06
CA PHE A 83 -6.06 15.64 -13.91
C PHE A 83 -4.76 15.18 -13.24
N GLU A 84 -3.61 15.72 -13.63
CA GLU A 84 -2.34 15.42 -12.99
C GLU A 84 -2.25 16.17 -11.64
N ASN A 85 -1.93 15.44 -10.56
CA ASN A 85 -1.66 15.99 -9.23
C ASN A 85 -0.15 15.90 -8.96
#